data_AF-A0A1U7LIN0-F1
#
_entry.id   AF-A0A1U7LIN0-F1
#
_cell.length_a   1.000
_cell.length_b   1.000
_cell.length_c   1.000
_cell.angle_alpha   90.00
_cell.angle_beta   90.00
_cell.angle_gamma   90.00
#
_symmetry.space_group_name_H-M   'P 1'
#
loop_
_entity.id
_entity.type
_entity.pdbx_description
1 polymer ?
#
loop_
_entity_poly.entity_id
_entity_poly.type
_entity_poly.pdbx_seq_one_letter_code
_entity_poly.pdbx_strand_id
1 'polypeptide(L)'
;METFPDFDPSKADFLWTYQEEPHRTRRQEIIKAHPQVSKLCGPEPLTKYIVLFVVLLQITTAYLLRHTTVLSVKFLGAAYIIGATANQNLFLAIHELSHNLGFKSPSLNKIYSIFANLPIGVPYSAAFRVN
;
A
#
# COMPACT_ATOMS: atom_id res chain seq x y z
N MET A 1 3.81 36.69 28.91
CA MET A 1 3.29 35.39 29.38
C MET A 1 1.79 35.49 29.24
N GLU A 2 1.27 35.13 28.06
CA GLU A 2 -0.17 35.20 27.80
C GLU A 2 -0.83 33.97 28.42
N THR A 3 -1.80 34.23 29.30
CA THR A 3 -2.57 33.20 30.00
C THR A 3 -3.64 32.66 29.06
N PHE A 4 -3.65 31.33 28.88
CA PHE A 4 -4.68 30.62 28.14
C PHE A 4 -6.07 30.84 28.77
N PRO A 5 -7.15 30.95 27.98
CA PRO A 5 -8.51 30.86 28.53
C PRO A 5 -8.72 29.49 29.17
N ASP A 6 -9.46 29.45 30.28
CA ASP A 6 -9.70 28.25 31.08
C ASP A 6 -10.18 27.07 30.21
N PHE A 7 -9.39 26.00 30.19
CA PHE A 7 -9.69 24.77 29.48
C PHE A 7 -10.80 24.02 30.22
N ASP A 8 -11.98 23.91 29.61
CA ASP A 8 -13.09 23.07 30.10
C ASP A 8 -13.01 21.69 29.42
N PRO A 9 -12.53 20.64 30.10
CA PRO A 9 -12.40 19.29 29.55
C PRO A 9 -13.75 18.63 29.23
N SER A 10 -14.88 19.20 29.68
CA SER A 10 -16.22 18.64 29.44
C SER A 10 -16.84 19.06 28.09
N LYS A 11 -16.22 20.01 27.37
CA LYS A 11 -16.72 20.57 26.09
C LYS A 11 -15.76 20.44 24.91
N ALA A 12 -14.57 19.87 25.11
CA ALA A 12 -13.54 19.79 24.08
C ALA A 12 -13.37 18.34 23.58
N ASP A 13 -13.95 18.02 22.42
CA ASP A 13 -13.75 16.72 21.76
C ASP A 13 -12.30 16.54 21.23
N PHE A 14 -11.55 17.64 21.09
CA PHE A 14 -10.19 17.65 20.54
C PHE A 14 -9.27 18.60 21.31
N LEU A 15 -8.02 18.17 21.50
CA LEU A 15 -6.95 18.99 22.08
C LEU A 15 -6.18 19.66 20.95
N TRP A 16 -6.46 20.95 20.73
CA TRP A 16 -5.80 21.76 19.72
C TRP A 16 -4.48 22.31 20.26
N THR A 17 -3.37 22.05 19.58
CA THR A 17 -2.05 22.55 19.94
C THR A 17 -1.46 23.35 18.78
N TYR A 18 -0.79 24.46 19.09
CA TYR A 18 -0.01 25.25 18.12
C TYR A 18 1.40 24.67 17.92
N GLN A 19 1.74 23.57 18.60
CA GLN A 19 3.01 22.88 18.44
C GLN A 19 3.05 22.23 17.05
N GLU A 20 4.14 22.47 16.32
CA GLU A 20 4.35 21.84 15.02
C GLU A 20 4.36 20.30 15.15
N GLU A 21 3.92 19.60 14.09
CA GLU A 21 3.87 18.14 14.09
C GLU A 21 5.26 17.56 14.40
N PRO A 22 5.44 16.83 15.50
CA PRO A 22 6.76 16.41 15.98
C PRO A 22 7.46 15.47 14.98
N HIS A 23 6.71 14.79 14.11
CA HIS A 23 7.26 13.88 13.10
C HIS A 23 8.10 14.62 12.05
N ARG A 24 7.72 15.85 11.67
CA ARG A 24 8.46 16.64 10.67
C ARG A 24 9.84 17.04 11.20
N THR A 25 9.88 17.62 12.40
CA THR A 25 11.12 18.09 13.04
C THR A 25 12.05 16.91 13.31
N ARG A 26 11.52 15.80 13.85
CA ARG A 26 12.31 14.57 14.09
C ARG A 26 12.88 13.98 12.80
N ARG A 27 12.12 13.98 11.70
CA ARG A 27 12.63 13.53 10.40
C ARG A 27 13.84 14.34 9.96
N GLN A 28 13.80 15.67 10.09
CA GLN A 28 14.91 16.55 9.72
C GLN A 28 16.15 16.30 10.58
N GLU A 29 15.97 16.15 11.90
CA GLU A 29 17.05 15.83 12.83
C GLU A 29 17.71 14.49 12.50
N ILE A 30 16.93 13.45 12.21
CA ILE A 30 17.43 12.13 11.82
C ILE A 30 18.22 12.20 10.51
N ILE A 31 17.71 12.90 9.49
CA ILE A 31 18.41 13.06 8.20
C ILE A 31 19.73 13.81 8.39
N LYS A 32 19.76 14.84 9.26
CA LYS A 32 20.97 15.60 9.58
C LYS A 32 22.01 14.76 10.31
N ALA A 33 21.59 13.95 11.28
CA ALA A 33 22.47 13.07 12.05
C ALA A 33 22.93 11.84 11.23
N HIS A 34 22.10 11.36 10.30
CA HIS A 34 22.34 10.15 9.52
C HIS A 34 22.02 10.36 8.03
N PRO A 35 22.87 11.08 7.27
CA PRO A 35 22.62 11.38 5.86
C PRO A 35 22.47 10.13 4.98
N GLN A 36 23.05 8.99 5.39
CA GLN A 36 22.90 7.70 4.73
C GLN A 36 21.45 7.21 4.65
N VAL A 37 20.57 7.63 5.57
CA VAL A 37 19.15 7.25 5.58
C VAL A 37 18.44 7.76 4.33
N SER A 38 18.84 8.91 3.80
CA SER A 38 18.28 9.45 2.55
C SER A 38 18.49 8.53 1.35
N LYS A 39 19.55 7.69 1.35
CA LYS A 39 19.84 6.73 0.29
C LYS A 39 18.86 5.54 0.29
N LEU A 40 18.23 5.27 1.43
CA LEU A 40 17.20 4.25 1.58
C LEU A 40 15.83 4.75 1.10
N CYS A 41 15.66 6.06 0.97
CA CYS A 41 14.43 6.65 0.46
C CYS A 41 14.43 6.60 -1.08
N GLY A 42 13.70 5.66 -1.65
CA GLY A 42 13.55 5.57 -3.09
C GLY A 42 12.66 4.41 -3.51
N PRO A 43 12.46 4.24 -4.83
CA PRO A 43 11.67 3.14 -5.34
C PRO A 43 12.35 1.79 -5.09
N GLU A 44 11.57 0.81 -4.67
CA GLU A 44 12.01 -0.57 -4.46
C GLU A 44 12.01 -1.33 -5.80
N PRO A 45 13.19 -1.66 -6.36
CA PRO A 45 13.29 -2.24 -7.70
C PRO A 45 12.71 -3.66 -7.82
N LEU A 46 12.61 -4.42 -6.72
CA LEU A 46 12.07 -5.78 -6.75
C LEU A 46 10.55 -5.82 -6.88
N THR A 47 9.85 -4.77 -6.44
CA THR A 47 8.38 -4.70 -6.42
C THR A 47 7.75 -5.06 -7.76
N LYS A 48 8.31 -4.57 -8.88
CA LYS A 48 7.81 -4.88 -10.24
C LYS A 48 7.98 -6.35 -10.62
N TYR A 49 9.04 -7.03 -10.18
CA TYR A 49 9.22 -8.44 -10.52
C TYR A 49 8.30 -9.33 -9.68
N ILE A 50 8.12 -8.99 -8.41
CA ILE A 50 7.22 -9.69 -7.49
C ILE A 50 5.78 -9.57 -7.97
N VAL A 51 5.32 -8.35 -8.28
CA VAL A 51 3.95 -8.12 -8.77
C VAL A 51 3.70 -8.89 -10.06
N LEU A 52 4.62 -8.82 -11.04
CA LEU A 52 4.50 -9.58 -12.28
C LEU A 52 4.38 -11.08 -12.01
N PHE A 53 5.25 -11.64 -11.15
CA PHE A 53 5.21 -13.04 -10.77
C PHE A 53 3.87 -13.43 -10.14
N VAL A 54 3.38 -12.64 -9.19
CA VAL A 54 2.12 -12.94 -8.48
C VAL A 54 0.91 -12.85 -9.42
N VAL A 55 0.86 -11.87 -10.33
CA VAL A 55 -0.18 -11.78 -11.35
C VAL A 55 -0.16 -13.01 -12.26
N LEU A 56 1.01 -13.42 -12.75
CA LEU A 56 1.16 -14.62 -13.56
C LEU A 56 0.77 -15.89 -12.81
N LEU A 57 1.12 -15.99 -11.52
CA LEU A 57 0.70 -17.10 -10.66
C LEU A 57 -0.82 -17.20 -10.56
N GLN A 58 -1.51 -16.07 -10.35
CA GLN A 58 -2.98 -16.05 -10.27
C GLN A 58 -3.63 -16.44 -11.61
N ILE A 59 -3.15 -15.88 -12.73
CA ILE A 59 -3.65 -16.21 -14.08
C ILE A 59 -3.41 -17.70 -14.39
N THR A 60 -2.22 -18.21 -14.09
CA THR A 60 -1.87 -19.62 -14.31
C THR A 60 -2.75 -20.54 -13.47
N THR A 61 -2.95 -20.21 -12.20
CA THR A 61 -3.83 -20.97 -11.30
C THR A 61 -5.26 -20.99 -11.81
N ALA A 62 -5.80 -19.85 -12.25
CA ALA A 62 -7.12 -19.76 -12.86
C ALA A 62 -7.22 -20.60 -14.14
N TYR A 63 -6.21 -20.56 -15.00
CA TYR A 63 -6.16 -21.36 -16.23
C TYR A 63 -6.13 -22.87 -15.95
N LEU A 64 -5.34 -23.31 -14.96
CA LEU A 64 -5.25 -24.72 -14.58
C LEU A 64 -6.56 -25.24 -13.96
N LEU A 65 -7.27 -24.39 -13.22
CA LEU A 65 -8.54 -24.75 -12.58
C LEU A 65 -9.77 -24.57 -13.48
N ARG A 66 -9.63 -24.11 -14.73
CA ARG A 66 -10.75 -23.75 -15.62
C ARG A 66 -11.81 -24.85 -15.84
N HIS A 67 -11.42 -26.11 -15.71
CA HIS A 67 -12.31 -27.28 -15.88
C HIS A 67 -12.74 -27.91 -14.55
N THR A 68 -12.42 -27.27 -13.42
CA THR A 68 -12.77 -27.74 -12.09
C THR A 68 -14.07 -27.09 -11.63
N THR A 69 -14.96 -27.86 -11.00
CA THR A 69 -16.18 -27.32 -10.41
C THR A 69 -15.83 -26.32 -9.29
N VAL A 70 -16.47 -25.15 -9.28
CA VAL A 70 -16.17 -24.04 -8.35
C VAL A 70 -16.23 -24.44 -6.87
N LEU A 71 -17.17 -25.32 -6.49
CA LEU A 71 -17.32 -25.80 -5.11
C LEU A 71 -16.49 -27.04 -4.78
N SER A 72 -15.61 -27.48 -5.68
CA SER A 72 -14.69 -28.58 -5.40
C SER A 72 -13.71 -28.18 -4.30
N VAL A 73 -13.37 -29.12 -3.41
CA VAL A 73 -12.35 -28.93 -2.37
C VAL A 73 -11.01 -28.47 -2.97
N LYS A 74 -10.66 -28.95 -4.18
CA LYS A 74 -9.44 -28.51 -4.88
C LYS A 74 -9.50 -27.04 -5.27
N PHE A 75 -10.64 -26.59 -5.80
CA PHE A 75 -10.85 -25.21 -6.21
C PHE A 75 -10.84 -24.29 -4.98
N LEU A 76 -11.60 -24.64 -3.94
CA LEU A 76 -11.68 -23.86 -2.70
C LEU A 76 -10.33 -23.81 -1.98
N GLY A 77 -9.59 -24.92 -1.91
CA GLY A 77 -8.26 -24.96 -1.32
C GLY A 77 -7.26 -24.08 -2.06
N ALA A 78 -7.26 -24.11 -3.39
CA ALA A 78 -6.41 -23.24 -4.20
C ALA A 78 -6.81 -21.76 -4.09
N ALA A 79 -8.11 -21.45 -4.11
CA ALA A 79 -8.62 -20.09 -3.94
C ALA A 79 -8.25 -19.51 -2.57
N TYR A 80 -8.32 -20.32 -1.51
CA TYR A 80 -7.98 -19.89 -0.16
C TYR A 80 -6.47 -19.73 0.04
N ILE A 81 -5.66 -20.74 -0.33
CA ILE A 81 -4.21 -20.71 -0.07
C ILE A 81 -3.50 -19.81 -1.07
N ILE A 82 -3.73 -19.99 -2.37
CA ILE A 82 -3.03 -19.23 -3.41
C ILE A 82 -3.72 -17.89 -3.62
N GLY A 83 -5.04 -17.90 -3.82
CA GLY A 83 -5.80 -16.68 -4.13
C GLY A 83 -5.76 -15.66 -2.99
N ALA A 84 -6.08 -16.06 -1.75
CA ALA A 84 -6.11 -15.10 -0.64
C ALA A 84 -4.71 -14.52 -0.35
N THR A 85 -3.66 -15.35 -0.31
CA THR A 85 -2.28 -14.87 -0.09
C THR A 85 -1.79 -13.99 -1.23
N ALA A 86 -2.06 -14.35 -2.48
CA ALA A 86 -1.69 -13.55 -3.64
C ALA A 86 -2.43 -12.19 -3.67
N ASN A 87 -3.71 -12.17 -3.32
CA ASN A 87 -4.49 -10.93 -3.23
C ASN A 87 -3.95 -10.02 -2.13
N GLN A 88 -3.66 -10.53 -0.94
CA GLN A 88 -3.07 -9.73 0.14
C GLN A 88 -1.73 -9.11 -0.29
N ASN A 89 -0.89 -9.88 -1.01
CA ASN A 89 0.36 -9.39 -1.55
C ASN A 89 0.14 -8.23 -2.55
N LEU A 90 -0.78 -8.40 -3.51
CA LEU A 90 -1.08 -7.37 -4.50
C LEU A 90 -1.73 -6.13 -3.89
N PHE A 91 -2.56 -6.26 -2.85
CA PHE A 91 -3.08 -5.13 -2.10
C PHE A 91 -1.98 -4.26 -1.50
N LEU A 92 -1.01 -4.89 -0.83
CA LEU A 92 0.16 -4.19 -0.29
C LEU A 92 0.99 -3.56 -1.41
N ALA A 93 1.22 -4.27 -2.52
CA ALA A 93 1.95 -3.71 -3.65
C ALA A 93 1.25 -2.49 -4.27
N ILE A 94 -0.09 -2.51 -4.39
CA ILE A 94 -0.87 -1.36 -4.88
C ILE A 94 -0.78 -0.18 -3.91
N HIS A 95 -0.78 -0.43 -2.59
CA HIS A 95 -0.53 0.60 -1.58
C HIS A 95 0.84 1.25 -1.79
N GLU A 96 1.91 0.46 -1.89
CA GLU A 96 3.26 0.97 -2.14
C GLU A 96 3.38 1.74 -3.47
N LEU A 97 2.70 1.27 -4.52
CA LEU A 97 2.64 1.96 -5.82
C LEU A 97 1.91 3.31 -5.72
N SER A 98 0.92 3.47 -4.83
CA SER A 98 0.24 4.76 -4.61
C SER A 98 1.17 5.83 -4.02
N HIS A 99 2.17 5.41 -3.24
CA HIS A 99 3.25 6.25 -2.73
C HIS A 99 4.38 6.48 -3.75
N ASN A 100 4.21 6.01 -4.99
CA ASN A 100 5.20 6.05 -6.06
C ASN A 100 6.52 5.33 -5.73
N LEU A 101 6.46 4.29 -4.88
CA LEU A 101 7.63 3.53 -4.45
C LEU A 101 7.96 2.34 -5.36
N GLY A 102 7.21 2.10 -6.45
CA GLY A 102 7.57 1.05 -7.42
C GLY A 102 8.41 1.56 -8.60
N PHE A 103 8.18 2.79 -9.03
CA PHE A 103 8.89 3.43 -10.15
C PHE A 103 9.18 4.90 -9.85
N LYS A 104 10.24 5.45 -10.45
CA LYS A 104 10.52 6.89 -10.37
C LYS A 104 9.44 7.76 -11.05
N SER A 105 8.70 7.20 -12.00
CA SER A 105 7.65 7.92 -12.74
C SER A 105 6.27 7.65 -12.13
N PRO A 106 5.53 8.67 -11.69
CA PRO A 106 4.18 8.51 -11.14
C PRO A 106 3.18 7.88 -12.12
N SER A 107 3.30 8.20 -13.42
CA SER A 107 2.45 7.63 -14.47
C SER A 107 2.67 6.13 -14.62
N LEU A 108 3.92 5.67 -14.52
CA LEU A 108 4.23 4.23 -14.54
C LEU A 108 3.67 3.51 -13.32
N ASN A 109 3.78 4.08 -12.12
CA ASN A 109 3.17 3.50 -10.92
C ASN A 109 1.65 3.33 -11.08
N LYS A 110 0.97 4.32 -11.71
CA LYS A 110 -0.48 4.27 -11.95
C LYS A 110 -0.88 3.18 -12.95
N ILE A 111 -0.18 3.08 -14.09
CA ILE A 111 -0.46 2.02 -15.08
C ILE A 111 -0.19 0.65 -14.47
N TYR A 112 0.91 0.55 -13.71
CA TYR A 112 1.32 -0.71 -13.10
C TYR A 112 0.40 -1.16 -11.96
N SER A 113 -0.18 -0.22 -11.20
CA SER A 113 -1.19 -0.56 -10.18
C SER A 113 -2.51 -1.04 -10.81
N ILE A 114 -2.89 -0.52 -11.98
CA ILE A 114 -4.03 -1.05 -12.75
C ILE A 114 -3.74 -2.49 -13.19
N PHE A 115 -2.54 -2.76 -13.71
CA PHE A 115 -2.11 -4.11 -14.07
C PHE A 115 -2.12 -5.06 -12.87
N ALA A 116 -1.59 -4.65 -11.72
CA ALA A 116 -1.60 -5.42 -10.48
C ALA A 116 -3.02 -5.73 -9.98
N ASN A 117 -4.00 -4.90 -10.33
CA ASN A 117 -5.39 -5.05 -9.91
C ASN A 117 -6.21 -6.01 -10.81
N LEU A 118 -5.68 -6.40 -11.98
CA LEU A 118 -6.37 -7.29 -12.93
C LEU A 118 -6.86 -8.61 -12.31
N PRO A 119 -6.04 -9.39 -11.57
CA PRO A 119 -6.50 -10.66 -11.00
C PRO A 119 -7.48 -10.50 -9.82
N ILE A 120 -7.56 -9.31 -9.19
CA ILE A 120 -8.47 -9.06 -8.07
C ILE A 120 -9.93 -8.92 -8.55
N GLY A 121 -10.15 -8.52 -9.81
CA GLY A 121 -11.47 -8.45 -10.44
C GLY A 121 -12.38 -7.31 -9.94
N VAL A 122 -12.01 -6.62 -8.86
CA VAL A 122 -12.70 -5.44 -8.32
C VAL A 122 -11.79 -4.22 -8.45
N PRO A 123 -12.25 -3.08 -9.00
CA PRO A 123 -11.42 -1.89 -9.19
C PRO A 123 -11.09 -1.20 -7.85
N TYR A 124 -9.97 -1.56 -7.21
CA TYR A 124 -9.56 -1.01 -5.90
C TYR A 124 -8.52 0.14 -6.01
N SER A 125 -7.84 0.28 -7.15
CA SER A 125 -6.75 1.25 -7.33
C SER A 125 -7.16 2.72 -7.18
N ALA A 126 -8.45 3.03 -7.23
CA ALA A 126 -8.99 4.37 -7.05
C ALA A 126 -9.10 4.79 -5.57
N ALA A 127 -9.23 3.84 -4.64
CA ALA A 127 -9.53 4.14 -3.23
C ALA A 127 -8.31 4.63 -2.42
N PHE A 128 -7.08 4.37 -2.89
CA PHE A 128 -5.85 4.75 -2.18
C PHE A 128 -5.31 6.15 -2.52
N ARG A 129 -5.94 6.90 -3.44
CA ARG A 129 -5.51 8.27 -3.74
C ARG A 129 -6.35 9.26 -2.92
N VAL A 130 -5.74 9.84 -1.90
CA VAL A 130 -6.27 11.07 -1.26
C VAL A 130 -5.72 12.24 -2.06
N ASN A 131 -6.62 13.12 -2.54
CA ASN A 131 -6.30 14.32 -3.31
C ASN A 131 -5.56 15.37 -2.47
#